data_AF-A0A094IBS8-F1
#
_entry.id   AF-A0A094IBS8-F1
#
_cell.length_a   1.000
_cell.length_b   1.000
_cell.length_c   1.000
_cell.angle_alpha   90.00
_cell.angle_beta   90.00
_cell.angle_gamma   90.00
#
_symmetry.space_group_name_H-M   'P 1'
#
loop_
_entity.id
_entity.type
_entity.pdbx_description
1 polymer ?
#
loop_
_entity_poly.entity_id
_entity_poly.type
_entity_poly.pdbx_seq_one_letter_code
_entity_poly.pdbx_strand_id
1 'polypeptide(L)'
;MAALSEGVFTSPQFTFGIGENNVKITVHAAAIAKQSQALDALINGPMKEAQTRIARLEDVHEDTFVRVCQFAYTGDYETPVFIQRPKSGLPDKPSSVWPPPNVDANEPGEIAEEPEPEPDRAEAEPEEDG
;
A
#
# COMPACT_ATOMS: atom_id res chain seq x y z
N MET A 1 -10.53 10.56 5.40
CA MET A 1 -11.98 10.63 5.73
C MET A 1 -12.50 9.20 5.81
N ALA A 2 -13.10 8.83 6.94
CA ALA A 2 -13.76 7.53 7.15
C ALA A 2 -14.81 7.25 6.07
N ALA A 3 -14.95 6.00 5.62
CA ALA A 3 -15.71 5.66 4.42
C ALA A 3 -17.25 5.61 4.60
N LEU A 4 -17.83 6.33 5.56
CA LEU A 4 -19.29 6.35 5.80
C LEU A 4 -20.07 7.21 4.77
N SER A 5 -19.67 7.16 3.50
CA SER A 5 -20.45 7.71 2.39
C SER A 5 -21.53 6.70 1.97
N GLU A 6 -22.70 7.17 1.53
CA GLU A 6 -23.80 6.33 1.04
C GLU A 6 -23.34 5.24 0.03
N GLY A 7 -22.40 5.59 -0.85
CA GLY A 7 -21.83 4.67 -1.84
C GLY A 7 -21.11 3.44 -1.28
N VAL A 8 -20.75 3.41 0.00
CA VAL A 8 -20.17 2.21 0.62
C VAL A 8 -21.22 1.14 0.86
N PHE A 9 -22.38 1.52 1.39
CA PHE A 9 -23.44 0.56 1.73
C PHE A 9 -24.20 0.04 0.51
N THR A 10 -24.12 0.74 -0.63
CA THR A 10 -24.65 0.28 -1.91
C THR A 10 -23.61 -0.47 -2.75
N SER A 11 -22.34 -0.49 -2.33
CA SER A 11 -21.29 -1.20 -3.06
C SER A 11 -21.39 -2.72 -2.91
N PRO A 12 -20.90 -3.50 -3.90
CA PRO A 12 -20.83 -4.94 -3.78
C PRO A 12 -20.01 -5.39 -2.56
N GLN A 13 -20.33 -6.57 -2.05
CA GLN A 13 -19.52 -7.20 -1.01
C GLN A 13 -18.30 -7.89 -1.62
N PHE A 14 -17.22 -7.96 -0.83
CA PHE A 14 -16.00 -8.67 -1.14
C PHE A 14 -15.60 -9.51 0.07
N THR A 15 -15.20 -10.76 -0.17
CA THR A 15 -14.85 -11.70 0.90
C THR A 15 -13.35 -11.95 0.93
N PHE A 16 -12.74 -11.72 2.09
CA PHE A 16 -11.35 -12.04 2.34
C PHE A 16 -11.25 -13.30 3.18
N GLY A 17 -10.40 -14.24 2.77
CA GLY A 17 -10.01 -15.38 3.59
C GLY A 17 -8.69 -15.10 4.27
N ILE A 18 -8.71 -14.92 5.59
CA ILE A 18 -7.58 -14.42 6.39
C ILE A 18 -6.87 -15.56 7.14
N GLY A 19 -5.54 -15.50 7.14
CA GLY A 19 -4.66 -16.42 7.83
C GLY A 19 -4.68 -17.84 7.27
N GLU A 20 -3.86 -18.71 7.88
CA GLU A 20 -3.75 -20.13 7.53
C GLU A 20 -5.11 -20.87 7.62
N ASN A 21 -5.92 -20.50 8.62
CA ASN A 21 -7.25 -21.08 8.85
C ASN A 21 -8.32 -20.60 7.85
N ASN A 22 -7.97 -19.67 6.95
CA ASN A 22 -8.86 -19.10 5.96
C ASN A 22 -10.18 -18.55 6.55
N VAL A 23 -10.08 -17.79 7.64
CA VAL A 23 -11.23 -17.17 8.28
C VAL A 23 -11.87 -16.18 7.30
N LYS A 24 -13.16 -16.38 6.98
CA LYS A 24 -13.86 -15.59 5.99
C LYS A 24 -14.43 -14.31 6.61
N ILE A 25 -14.01 -13.17 6.10
CA ILE A 25 -14.48 -11.84 6.49
C ILE A 25 -15.04 -11.15 5.26
N THR A 26 -16.34 -10.82 5.29
CA THR A 26 -17.04 -10.15 4.19
C THR A 26 -17.25 -8.67 4.52
N VAL A 27 -16.91 -7.79 3.58
CA VAL A 27 -16.93 -6.33 3.74
C VAL A 27 -17.42 -5.63 2.47
N HIS A 28 -17.78 -4.36 2.57
CA HIS A 28 -18.14 -3.53 1.43
C HIS A 28 -16.88 -3.19 0.62
N ALA A 29 -16.89 -3.55 -0.67
CA ALA A 29 -15.75 -3.38 -1.58
C ALA A 29 -15.24 -1.93 -1.59
N ALA A 30 -16.16 -0.96 -1.64
CA ALA A 30 -15.79 0.45 -1.70
C ALA A 30 -15.14 0.98 -0.41
N ALA A 31 -15.39 0.37 0.75
CA ALA A 31 -14.75 0.77 2.00
C ALA A 31 -13.25 0.40 1.99
N ILE A 32 -12.94 -0.83 1.56
CA ILE A 32 -11.57 -1.35 1.55
C ILE A 32 -10.75 -0.80 0.38
N ALA A 33 -11.35 -0.71 -0.81
CA ALA A 33 -10.66 -0.20 -2.01
C ALA A 33 -10.08 1.22 -1.80
N LYS A 34 -10.79 2.07 -1.05
CA LYS A 34 -10.34 3.44 -0.75
C LYS A 34 -9.12 3.52 0.16
N GLN A 35 -8.74 2.43 0.84
CA GLN A 35 -7.64 2.47 1.81
C GLN A 35 -6.27 2.51 1.15
N SER A 36 -6.11 1.91 -0.03
CA SER A 36 -4.86 1.97 -0.79
C SER A 36 -5.07 1.60 -2.26
N GLN A 37 -4.17 2.07 -3.12
CA GLN A 37 -4.19 1.71 -4.54
C GLN A 37 -4.05 0.21 -4.78
N ALA A 38 -3.28 -0.50 -3.94
CA ALA A 38 -3.13 -1.95 -4.04
C ALA A 38 -4.44 -2.69 -3.73
N LEU A 39 -5.18 -2.24 -2.71
CA LEU A 39 -6.47 -2.82 -2.35
C LEU A 39 -7.54 -2.49 -3.40
N ASP A 40 -7.52 -1.29 -3.98
CA ASP A 40 -8.38 -0.95 -5.11
C ASP A 40 -8.11 -1.85 -6.31
N ALA A 41 -6.85 -2.06 -6.69
CA ALA A 41 -6.47 -2.96 -7.77
C ALA A 41 -6.87 -4.42 -7.49
N LEU A 42 -6.76 -4.88 -6.24
CA LEU A 42 -7.19 -6.23 -5.85
C LEU A 42 -8.71 -6.42 -5.98
N ILE A 43 -9.49 -5.39 -5.62
CA ILE A 43 -10.95 -5.47 -5.52
C ILE A 43 -11.64 -5.17 -6.85
N ASN A 44 -11.13 -4.18 -7.60
CA ASN A 44 -11.75 -3.62 -8.79
C ASN A 44 -10.91 -3.83 -10.07
N GLY A 45 -9.69 -4.36 -9.95
CA GLY A 45 -8.81 -4.59 -11.08
C GLY A 45 -9.16 -5.83 -11.91
N PRO A 46 -8.29 -6.24 -12.84
CA PRO A 46 -8.56 -7.32 -13.78
C PRO A 46 -8.30 -8.73 -13.22
N MET A 47 -7.81 -8.83 -11.98
CA MET A 47 -7.39 -10.09 -11.37
C MET A 47 -8.58 -11.03 -11.08
N LYS A 48 -8.29 -12.32 -10.89
CA LYS A 48 -9.30 -13.34 -10.61
C LYS A 48 -10.10 -13.00 -9.35
N GLU A 49 -9.43 -12.45 -8.34
CA GLU A 49 -9.99 -12.07 -7.05
C GLU A 49 -11.09 -11.00 -7.19
N ALA A 50 -10.88 -10.01 -8.06
CA ALA A 50 -11.88 -8.99 -8.38
C ALA A 50 -13.12 -9.58 -9.05
N GLN A 51 -12.90 -10.55 -9.95
CA GLN A 51 -13.98 -11.23 -10.68
C GLN A 51 -14.80 -12.16 -9.78
N THR A 52 -14.12 -12.93 -8.91
CA THR A 52 -14.78 -13.87 -7.98
C THR A 52 -15.29 -13.18 -6.73
N ARG A 53 -14.86 -11.94 -6.46
CA ARG A 53 -15.09 -11.20 -5.21
C ARG A 53 -14.54 -11.91 -3.97
N ILE A 54 -13.47 -12.69 -4.16
CA ILE A 54 -12.83 -13.47 -3.11
C ILE A 54 -11.30 -13.35 -3.24
N ALA A 55 -10.63 -12.90 -2.18
CA ALA A 55 -9.16 -12.92 -2.07
C ALA A 55 -8.71 -13.70 -0.83
N ARG A 56 -7.52 -14.29 -0.85
CA ARG A 56 -6.91 -14.95 0.31
C ARG A 56 -5.66 -14.17 0.74
N LEU A 57 -5.54 -13.92 2.05
CA LEU A 57 -4.40 -13.27 2.69
C LEU A 57 -3.90 -14.21 3.79
N GLU A 58 -3.02 -15.15 3.42
CA GLU A 58 -2.57 -16.23 4.31
C GLU A 58 -1.56 -15.76 5.38
N ASP A 59 -0.85 -14.68 5.08
CA ASP A 59 0.20 -14.03 5.88
C ASP A 59 -0.33 -12.93 6.82
N VAL A 60 -1.64 -12.68 6.79
CA VAL A 60 -2.29 -11.66 7.62
C VAL A 60 -3.04 -12.34 8.76
N HIS A 61 -2.79 -11.89 9.99
CA HIS A 61 -3.58 -12.30 11.15
C HIS A 61 -4.98 -11.68 11.13
N GLU A 62 -5.97 -12.43 11.61
CA GLU A 62 -7.37 -12.01 11.69
C GLU A 62 -7.53 -10.65 12.37
N ASP A 63 -6.99 -10.49 13.59
CA ASP A 63 -7.07 -9.26 14.37
C ASP A 63 -6.50 -8.04 13.63
N THR A 64 -5.43 -8.25 12.85
CA THR A 64 -4.83 -7.20 12.03
C THR A 64 -5.77 -6.78 10.92
N PHE A 65 -6.39 -7.73 10.23
CA PHE A 65 -7.35 -7.41 9.16
C PHE A 65 -8.63 -6.77 9.71
N VAL A 66 -9.11 -7.20 10.88
CA VAL A 66 -10.25 -6.56 11.57
C VAL A 66 -9.96 -5.08 11.85
N ARG A 67 -8.75 -4.72 12.25
CA ARG A 67 -8.36 -3.31 12.44
C ARG A 67 -8.34 -2.52 11.14
N VAL A 68 -7.92 -3.12 10.03
CA VAL A 68 -8.04 -2.50 8.70
C VAL A 68 -9.51 -2.24 8.37
N CYS A 69 -10.40 -3.18 8.68
CA CYS A 69 -11.83 -3.00 8.50
C CYS A 69 -12.39 -1.89 9.39
N GLN A 70 -12.04 -1.86 10.68
CA GLN A 70 -12.42 -0.78 11.60
C GLN A 70 -12.03 0.57 11.02
N PHE A 71 -10.75 0.74 10.69
CA PHE A 71 -10.23 1.98 10.13
C PHE A 71 -10.96 2.37 8.83
N ALA A 72 -11.24 1.40 7.96
CA ALA A 72 -11.96 1.66 6.71
C ALA A 72 -13.36 2.22 6.95
N TYR A 73 -14.09 1.70 7.94
CA TYR A 73 -15.45 2.15 8.25
C TYR A 73 -15.50 3.40 9.14
N THR A 74 -14.66 3.50 10.17
CA THR A 74 -14.79 4.55 11.20
C THR A 74 -13.72 5.62 11.11
N GLY A 75 -12.64 5.36 10.36
CA GLY A 75 -11.45 6.21 10.34
C GLY A 75 -10.55 6.05 11.57
N ASP A 76 -10.85 5.08 12.43
CA ASP A 76 -10.09 4.77 13.64
C ASP A 76 -10.08 3.26 13.91
N TYR A 77 -9.16 2.78 14.75
CA TYR A 77 -9.08 1.35 15.10
C TYR A 77 -8.56 1.15 16.53
N GLU A 78 -8.91 0.02 17.12
CA GLU A 78 -8.45 -0.30 18.47
C GLU A 78 -6.98 -0.74 18.46
N THR A 79 -6.11 0.07 19.06
CA THR A 79 -4.68 -0.26 19.22
C THR A 79 -4.47 -1.29 20.32
N PRO A 80 -3.56 -2.27 20.14
CA PRO A 80 -3.23 -3.21 21.20
C PRO A 80 -2.60 -2.50 22.41
N VAL A 81 -2.83 -3.04 23.60
CA VAL A 81 -2.22 -2.54 24.83
C VAL A 81 -0.70 -2.76 24.76
N PHE A 82 0.06 -1.67 24.83
CA PHE A 82 1.52 -1.76 24.95
C PHE A 82 1.89 -2.28 26.34
N ILE A 83 2.27 -3.54 26.43
CA ILE A 83 2.91 -4.07 27.63
C ILE A 83 4.38 -3.65 27.56
N GLN A 84 4.75 -2.64 28.36
CA GLN A 84 6.15 -2.29 28.51
C GLN A 84 6.90 -3.51 29.06
N ARG A 85 7.95 -3.94 28.35
CA ARG A 85 8.90 -4.91 28.89
C ARG A 85 9.39 -4.33 30.23
N PRO A 86 9.26 -5.05 31.36
CA PRO A 86 9.81 -4.57 32.61
C PRO A 86 11.29 -4.31 32.40
N LYS A 87 11.78 -3.13 32.81
CA LYS A 87 13.21 -2.80 32.80
C LYS A 87 13.94 -3.80 33.69
N SER A 88 14.36 -4.94 33.12
CA SER A 88 15.39 -5.75 33.74
C SER A 88 16.64 -4.87 33.76
N GLY A 89 17.21 -4.64 34.94
CA GLY A 89 18.33 -3.71 35.18
C GLY A 89 19.60 -4.08 34.42
N LEU A 90 19.60 -3.87 33.11
CA LEU A 90 20.78 -3.88 32.27
C LEU A 90 21.48 -2.53 32.51
N PRO A 91 22.76 -2.51 32.93
CA PRO A 91 23.45 -1.26 33.19
C PRO A 91 23.44 -0.39 31.94
N ASP A 92 23.14 0.89 32.11
CA ASP A 92 23.12 1.91 31.06
C ASP A 92 24.49 2.02 30.40
N LYS A 93 24.77 1.15 29.42
CA LYS A 93 25.82 1.39 28.46
C LYS A 93 25.25 2.44 27.52
N PRO A 94 25.83 3.66 27.41
CA PRO A 94 25.31 4.68 26.52
C PRO A 94 25.26 4.10 25.11
N SER A 95 24.03 3.83 24.65
CA SER A 95 23.74 3.34 23.32
C SER A 95 24.29 4.35 22.33
N SER A 96 25.05 3.83 21.36
CA SER A 96 25.71 4.54 20.28
C SER A 96 25.14 5.92 19.99
N VAL A 97 25.96 6.95 20.26
CA VAL A 97 25.90 8.21 19.53
C VAL A 97 26.09 7.85 18.06
N TRP A 98 25.01 7.88 17.28
CA TRP A 98 25.18 7.98 15.84
C TRP A 98 25.78 9.36 15.60
N PRO A 99 26.98 9.46 14.99
CA PRO A 99 27.48 10.78 14.64
C PRO A 99 26.48 11.41 13.66
N PRO A 100 26.18 12.71 13.79
CA PRO A 100 25.38 13.39 12.79
C PRO A 100 26.09 13.27 11.43
N PRO A 101 25.34 13.15 10.31
CA PRO A 101 25.95 13.25 8.99
C PRO A 101 26.68 14.58 8.90
N ASN A 102 27.97 14.50 8.59
CA ASN A 102 28.86 15.60 8.32
C ASN A 102 28.29 16.47 7.18
N VAL A 103 27.63 17.56 7.55
CA VAL A 103 27.25 18.64 6.64
C VAL A 103 28.44 19.56 6.43
N ASP A 104 29.43 19.15 5.63
CA ASP A 104 30.25 20.08 4.85
C ASP A 104 31.12 19.35 3.81
N ALA A 105 30.67 19.38 2.56
CA ALA A 105 31.52 19.45 1.37
C ALA A 105 30.58 19.72 0.19
N ASN A 106 30.33 21.01 -0.04
CA ASN A 106 30.07 21.50 -1.38
C ASN A 106 31.22 21.02 -2.28
N GLU A 107 30.95 20.03 -3.14
CA GLU A 107 31.50 19.99 -4.49
C GLU A 107 30.31 19.80 -5.45
N PRO A 108 30.10 20.70 -6.43
CA PRO A 108 29.02 20.56 -7.39
C PRO A 108 29.34 19.39 -8.32
N GLY A 109 28.60 18.29 -8.16
CA GLY A 109 28.60 17.20 -9.13
C GLY A 109 28.03 17.69 -10.46
N GLU A 110 28.82 17.50 -11.50
CA GLU A 110 28.55 17.76 -12.91
C GLU A 110 27.12 17.36 -13.32
N ILE A 111 26.34 18.35 -13.80
CA ILE A 111 25.08 18.09 -14.49
C ILE A 111 25.40 17.37 -15.80
N ALA A 112 25.11 16.07 -15.87
CA ALA A 112 25.02 15.41 -17.16
C ALA A 112 23.78 15.97 -17.87
N GLU A 113 23.97 16.74 -18.94
CA GLU A 113 22.89 17.15 -19.84
C GLU A 113 22.16 15.90 -20.36
N GLU A 114 20.90 15.77 -19.98
CA GLU A 114 19.95 14.84 -20.59
C GLU A 114 19.70 15.34 -22.03
N PRO A 115 19.99 14.55 -23.09
CA PRO A 115 19.83 15.03 -24.45
C PRO A 115 18.35 15.31 -24.76
N GLU A 116 18.07 16.51 -25.29
CA GLU A 116 16.72 16.93 -25.69
C GLU A 116 16.11 15.96 -26.72
N PRO A 117 14.79 15.66 -26.63
CA PRO A 117 14.11 14.86 -27.64
C PRO A 117 14.00 15.66 -28.95
N GLU A 118 14.51 15.10 -30.05
CA GLU A 118 14.32 15.69 -31.39
C GLU A 118 12.83 15.73 -31.78
N PRO A 119 12.37 16.79 -32.46
CA PRO A 119 10.97 16.95 -32.82
C PRO A 119 10.58 16.03 -33.99
N ASP A 120 9.37 15.45 -33.87
CA ASP A 120 8.65 14.73 -34.92
C ASP A 120 8.77 15.42 -36.29
N ARG A 121 9.31 14.69 -37.27
CA ARG A 121 9.14 15.03 -38.69
C ARG A 121 8.47 13.86 -39.41
N ALA A 122 7.24 14.11 -39.82
CA ALA A 122 6.35 13.23 -40.55
C ALA A 122 6.90 12.73 -41.90
N GLU A 123 6.54 11.47 -42.20
CA GLU A 123 6.11 10.87 -43.48
C GLU A 123 7.02 10.94 -44.73
N ALA A 124 7.43 9.78 -45.24
CA ALA A 124 7.37 9.44 -46.67
C ALA A 124 7.45 7.90 -46.90
N GLU A 125 6.59 7.41 -47.78
CA GLU A 125 6.28 6.02 -48.13
C GLU A 125 7.43 5.27 -48.84
N PRO A 126 7.47 3.91 -48.82
CA PRO A 126 8.32 3.17 -49.73
C PRO A 126 7.52 2.70 -50.96
N GLU A 127 7.89 3.18 -52.14
CA GLU A 127 7.66 2.44 -53.39
C GLU A 127 8.98 1.74 -53.76
N GLU A 128 8.97 0.40 -53.76
CA GLU A 128 10.03 -0.43 -54.32
C GLU A 128 9.81 -0.67 -55.81
N ASP A 129 10.85 -0.43 -56.62
CA ASP A 129 11.00 -0.95 -57.98
C ASP A 129 12.39 -1.58 -58.11
N GLY A 130 12.45 -2.85 -58.54
CA GLY A 130 13.64 -3.47 -59.16
C GLY A 130 14.26 -4.66 -58.45
#